data_AF-W4LX60-F1
#
_entry.id   AF-W4LX60-F1
#
_cell.length_a   1.000
_cell.length_b   1.000
_cell.length_c   1.000
_cell.angle_alpha   90.00
_cell.angle_beta   90.00
_cell.angle_gamma   90.00
#
_symmetry.space_group_name_H-M   'P 1'
#
loop_
_entity.id
_entity.type
_entity.pdbx_description
1 polymer ?
#
loop_
_entity_poly.entity_id
_entity_poly.type
_entity_poly.pdbx_seq_one_letter_code
_entity_poly.pdbx_strand_id
1 'polypeptide(L)'
;WSVPAGRAGDMVIRAKCAPHLRRILYELAPQSPLLQNYAQGSCPAGKHYCRITPTGDVTPCPYMPVSAGNVRQQPFAEIWRNAQPMQDLRQPQLGGRCGSCEFSKICGGCRCRAYATHGDYLAEDPACAYEPGQHGGEVITLPEEQTFGFDATFTLVWSDDAQTRLKRLPSFARGMVAKGVERYARENGLSVITPDVMQAVRERAEQRYGRRFNFRSFFRGQSS
;
A
#
# COMPACT_ATOMS: atom_id res chain seq x y z
N TRP A 1 -1.99 -2.72 7.81
CA TRP A 1 -3.47 -2.77 7.81
C TRP A 1 -4.03 -1.87 8.93
N SER A 2 -3.64 -0.59 8.93
CA SER A 2 -3.61 0.32 10.11
C SER A 2 -2.96 1.65 9.67
N VAL A 3 -3.29 2.88 10.10
CA VAL A 3 -4.34 3.48 10.98
C VAL A 3 -5.00 4.66 10.19
N PRO A 4 -6.27 5.10 10.42
CA PRO A 4 -7.12 5.49 9.27
C PRO A 4 -8.04 6.73 9.39
N ALA A 5 -8.76 6.96 8.28
CA ALA A 5 -10.17 7.39 8.16
C ALA A 5 -10.56 8.83 8.49
N GLY A 6 -11.52 9.33 7.70
CA GLY A 6 -12.37 10.45 8.11
C GLY A 6 -13.32 10.00 9.22
N ARG A 7 -13.62 10.92 10.14
CA ARG A 7 -14.57 10.73 11.22
C ARG A 7 -15.86 11.48 10.94
N ALA A 8 -17.00 10.83 11.13
CA ALA A 8 -18.29 11.47 11.32
C ALA A 8 -18.74 11.15 12.76
N GLY A 9 -18.58 12.11 13.68
CA GLY A 9 -18.58 11.82 15.11
C GLY A 9 -17.49 10.78 15.47
N ASP A 10 -17.88 9.71 16.14
CA ASP A 10 -16.98 8.59 16.47
C ASP A 10 -16.85 7.53 15.36
N MET A 11 -17.62 7.65 14.27
CA MET A 11 -17.64 6.63 13.21
C MET A 11 -16.46 6.75 12.24
N VAL A 12 -15.68 5.68 12.14
CA VAL A 12 -14.57 5.50 11.19
C VAL A 12 -15.13 5.09 9.82
N ILE A 13 -15.29 6.05 8.92
CA ILE A 13 -15.77 5.76 7.56
C ILE A 13 -14.58 5.46 6.64
N ARG A 14 -14.64 4.34 5.91
CA ARG A 14 -13.66 3.98 4.87
C ARG A 14 -14.33 3.40 3.64
N ALA A 15 -14.13 4.05 2.49
CA ALA A 15 -14.44 3.44 1.22
C ALA A 15 -13.43 2.34 0.88
N LYS A 16 -13.90 1.09 0.75
CA LYS A 16 -13.17 -0.02 0.11
C LYS A 16 -13.79 -0.29 -1.25
N CYS A 17 -12.97 -0.74 -2.22
CA CYS A 17 -13.43 -1.06 -3.58
C CYS A 17 -14.14 0.09 -4.34
N ALA A 18 -13.92 1.35 -3.93
CA ALA A 18 -14.31 2.56 -4.66
C ALA A 18 -13.10 3.39 -5.12
N PRO A 19 -12.33 2.92 -6.11
CA PRO A 19 -11.18 3.60 -6.71
C PRO A 19 -11.29 5.10 -6.95
N HIS A 20 -12.39 5.55 -7.57
CA HIS A 20 -12.61 6.93 -7.98
C HIS A 20 -12.55 7.94 -6.82
N LEU A 21 -12.82 7.50 -5.58
CA LEU A 21 -12.70 8.39 -4.40
C LEU A 21 -11.26 8.82 -4.11
N ARG A 22 -10.24 8.15 -4.68
CA ARG A 22 -8.84 8.61 -4.62
C ARG A 22 -8.61 9.88 -5.42
N ARG A 23 -9.19 9.95 -6.62
CA ARG A 23 -9.17 11.14 -7.48
C ARG A 23 -9.85 12.30 -6.73
N ILE A 24 -11.08 12.08 -6.28
CA ILE A 24 -11.87 13.09 -5.55
C ILE A 24 -11.14 13.56 -4.28
N LEU A 25 -10.52 12.64 -3.53
CA LEU A 25 -9.73 12.99 -2.35
C LEU A 25 -8.47 13.80 -2.70
N TYR A 26 -7.80 13.48 -3.82
CA TYR A 26 -6.66 14.25 -4.30
C TYR A 26 -7.08 15.65 -4.74
N GLU A 27 -8.14 15.77 -5.55
CA GLU A 27 -8.70 17.05 -6.00
C GLU A 27 -9.10 17.96 -4.84
N LEU A 28 -9.69 17.40 -3.78
CA LEU A 28 -10.09 18.15 -2.58
C LEU A 28 -8.92 18.46 -1.62
N ALA A 29 -7.94 17.55 -1.50
CA ALA A 29 -6.85 17.67 -0.54
C ALA A 29 -5.63 16.80 -0.91
N PRO A 30 -4.71 17.28 -1.78
CA PRO A 30 -3.53 16.52 -2.23
C PRO A 30 -2.55 16.13 -1.10
N GLN A 31 -2.61 16.83 0.04
CA GLN A 31 -1.79 16.55 1.23
C GLN A 31 -2.53 15.72 2.29
N SER A 32 -3.72 15.19 1.98
CA SER A 32 -4.52 14.43 2.94
C SER A 32 -3.80 13.13 3.36
N PRO A 33 -3.68 12.84 4.68
CA PRO A 33 -3.12 11.57 5.14
C PRO A 33 -3.94 10.36 4.69
N LEU A 34 -5.17 10.56 4.20
CA LEU A 34 -6.03 9.51 3.65
C LEU A 34 -5.57 8.99 2.28
N LEU A 35 -4.74 9.75 1.55
CA LEU A 35 -4.10 9.28 0.31
C LEU A 35 -3.01 8.24 0.58
N GLN A 36 -2.39 8.27 1.77
CA GLN A 36 -1.11 7.60 2.03
C GLN A 36 -1.16 6.05 1.99
N ASN A 37 -2.35 5.48 2.02
CA ASN A 37 -2.56 4.08 2.38
C ASN A 37 -2.34 3.08 1.21
N TYR A 38 -2.16 3.55 -0.02
CA TYR A 38 -2.13 2.67 -1.21
C TYR A 38 -1.34 3.28 -2.39
N ALA A 39 -0.04 3.04 -2.36
CA ALA A 39 0.98 3.45 -3.32
C ALA A 39 0.71 3.18 -4.81
N GLN A 40 0.17 2.00 -5.10
CA GLN A 40 0.31 1.34 -6.40
C GLN A 40 -1.03 1.27 -7.11
N GLY A 41 -1.76 2.40 -7.18
CA GLY A 41 -3.16 2.43 -7.58
C GLY A 41 -4.09 1.88 -6.50
N SER A 42 -5.40 1.98 -6.76
CA SER A 42 -6.38 1.86 -5.68
C SER A 42 -7.04 0.49 -5.52
N CYS A 43 -7.07 -0.32 -6.57
CA CYS A 43 -7.56 -1.68 -6.49
C CYS A 43 -6.53 -2.55 -5.75
N PRO A 44 -6.88 -3.14 -4.58
CA PRO A 44 -5.98 -3.97 -3.78
C PRO A 44 -5.88 -5.43 -4.26
N ALA A 45 -6.71 -5.83 -5.23
CA ALA A 45 -6.76 -7.17 -5.80
C ALA A 45 -5.38 -7.58 -6.34
N GLY A 46 -4.91 -8.78 -6.00
CA GLY A 46 -3.58 -9.29 -6.40
C GLY A 46 -2.36 -8.59 -5.76
N LYS A 47 -2.56 -7.42 -5.11
CA LYS A 47 -1.48 -6.65 -4.42
C LYS A 47 -1.44 -6.91 -2.93
N HIS A 48 -2.60 -6.89 -2.29
CA HIS A 48 -2.74 -6.91 -0.83
C HIS A 48 -3.67 -8.01 -0.32
N TYR A 49 -4.47 -8.62 -1.21
CA TYR A 49 -5.22 -9.83 -0.94
C TYR A 49 -5.46 -10.63 -2.24
N CYS A 50 -5.88 -11.88 -2.06
CA CYS A 50 -6.63 -12.69 -3.02
C CYS A 50 -7.73 -13.46 -2.26
N ARG A 51 -8.65 -14.11 -2.98
CA ARG A 51 -9.59 -15.10 -2.43
C ARG A 51 -9.17 -16.50 -2.90
N ILE A 52 -9.21 -17.48 -2.01
CA ILE A 52 -9.17 -18.91 -2.38
C ILE A 52 -10.61 -19.44 -2.28
N THR A 53 -11.11 -20.10 -3.32
CA THR A 53 -12.45 -20.73 -3.32
C THR A 53 -12.43 -22.08 -2.59
N PRO A 54 -13.60 -22.68 -2.24
CA PRO A 54 -13.66 -24.05 -1.71
C PRO A 54 -13.07 -25.11 -2.66
N THR A 55 -13.14 -24.88 -3.98
CA THR A 55 -12.49 -25.69 -5.01
C THR A 55 -10.98 -25.51 -5.10
N GLY A 56 -10.41 -24.48 -4.44
CA GLY A 56 -8.97 -24.20 -4.34
C GLY A 56 -8.48 -23.12 -5.30
N ASP A 57 -9.36 -22.53 -6.10
CA ASP A 57 -9.01 -21.52 -7.10
C ASP A 57 -8.65 -20.19 -6.45
N VAL A 58 -7.48 -19.68 -6.79
CA VAL A 58 -7.00 -18.38 -6.34
C VAL A 58 -7.50 -17.32 -7.30
N THR A 59 -8.40 -16.47 -6.84
CA THR A 59 -8.95 -15.34 -7.60
C THR A 59 -8.43 -14.03 -7.00
N PRO A 60 -7.94 -13.06 -7.78
CA PRO A 60 -7.34 -11.86 -7.21
C PRO A 60 -8.37 -10.93 -6.56
N CYS A 61 -9.65 -11.01 -6.95
CA CYS A 61 -10.77 -10.30 -6.32
C CYS A 61 -11.92 -11.26 -5.96
N PRO A 62 -12.52 -11.19 -4.74
CA PRO A 62 -13.71 -11.97 -4.38
C PRO A 62 -14.89 -11.83 -5.35
N TYR A 63 -14.99 -10.71 -6.05
CA TYR A 63 -16.08 -10.38 -6.95
C TYR A 63 -15.76 -10.68 -8.43
N MET A 64 -14.54 -11.13 -8.74
CA MET A 64 -14.08 -11.39 -10.11
C MET A 64 -13.80 -12.90 -10.28
N PRO A 65 -14.38 -13.56 -11.30
CA PRO A 65 -14.26 -15.01 -11.49
C PRO A 65 -12.94 -15.45 -12.15
N VAL A 66 -12.04 -14.51 -12.48
CA VAL A 66 -10.72 -14.80 -13.07
C VAL A 66 -9.86 -15.61 -12.10
N SER A 67 -9.63 -16.89 -12.40
CA SER A 67 -8.68 -17.73 -11.67
C SER A 67 -7.24 -17.42 -12.10
N ALA A 68 -6.35 -17.36 -11.12
CA ALA A 68 -4.90 -17.28 -11.30
C ALA A 68 -4.22 -18.66 -11.16
N GLY A 69 -4.98 -19.72 -10.90
CA GLY A 69 -4.50 -21.08 -10.65
C GLY A 69 -5.11 -21.68 -9.37
N ASN A 70 -4.84 -22.97 -9.11
CA ASN A 70 -5.47 -23.71 -8.01
C ASN A 70 -4.46 -24.25 -6.99
N VAL A 71 -4.69 -24.02 -5.69
CA VAL A 71 -3.76 -24.43 -4.61
C VAL A 71 -3.67 -25.95 -4.40
N ARG A 72 -4.58 -26.73 -5.00
CA ARG A 72 -4.50 -28.20 -5.03
C ARG A 72 -3.51 -28.72 -6.09
N GLN A 73 -3.10 -27.87 -7.03
CA GLN A 73 -2.23 -28.24 -8.16
C GLN A 73 -0.82 -27.66 -8.02
N GLN A 74 -0.69 -26.44 -7.49
CA GLN A 74 0.59 -25.74 -7.37
C GLN A 74 0.66 -24.90 -6.06
N PRO A 75 1.86 -24.69 -5.48
CA PRO A 75 2.00 -23.98 -4.21
C PRO A 75 1.45 -22.55 -4.25
N PHE A 76 0.65 -22.16 -3.25
CA PHE A 76 0.06 -20.81 -3.18
C PHE A 76 1.07 -19.66 -3.38
N ALA A 77 2.29 -19.81 -2.84
CA ALA A 77 3.34 -18.80 -2.95
C ALA A 77 3.86 -18.60 -4.39
N GLU A 78 3.75 -19.62 -5.24
CA GLU A 78 4.05 -19.55 -6.67
C GLU A 78 2.93 -18.84 -7.41
N ILE A 79 1.67 -19.25 -7.19
CA ILE A 79 0.48 -18.56 -7.74
C ILE A 79 0.51 -17.08 -7.41
N TRP A 80 0.74 -16.76 -6.13
CA TRP A 80 0.79 -15.40 -5.66
C TRP A 80 1.88 -14.60 -6.35
N ARG A 81 3.11 -15.10 -6.48
CA ARG A 81 4.22 -14.34 -7.07
C ARG A 81 4.13 -14.24 -8.60
N ASN A 82 3.77 -15.33 -9.27
CA ASN A 82 4.09 -15.55 -10.67
C ASN A 82 2.88 -15.61 -11.60
N ALA A 83 1.66 -15.87 -11.11
CA ALA A 83 0.51 -16.01 -12.00
C ALA A 83 0.16 -14.69 -12.72
N GLN A 84 -0.13 -14.78 -14.01
CA GLN A 84 -0.34 -13.60 -14.88
C GLN A 84 -1.35 -12.58 -14.29
N PRO A 85 -2.55 -12.95 -13.81
CA PRO A 85 -3.49 -11.96 -13.24
C PRO A 85 -2.97 -11.28 -11.98
N MET A 86 -2.01 -11.88 -11.24
CA MET A 86 -1.37 -11.26 -10.09
C MET A 86 -0.28 -10.27 -10.50
N GLN A 87 0.46 -10.57 -11.57
CA GLN A 87 1.47 -9.67 -12.14
C GLN A 87 0.82 -8.46 -12.81
N ASP A 88 -0.15 -8.71 -13.69
CA ASP A 88 -0.93 -7.68 -14.39
C ASP A 88 -1.56 -6.70 -13.40
N LEU A 89 -2.18 -7.18 -12.33
CA LEU A 89 -2.79 -6.30 -11.35
C LEU A 89 -1.76 -5.46 -10.59
N ARG A 90 -0.53 -5.96 -10.34
CA ARG A 90 0.55 -5.23 -9.66
C ARG A 90 1.21 -4.17 -10.52
N GLN A 91 1.39 -4.45 -11.81
CA GLN A 91 1.98 -3.53 -12.79
C GLN A 91 1.02 -3.32 -13.96
N PRO A 92 -0.15 -2.70 -13.73
CA PRO A 92 -1.24 -2.71 -14.69
C PRO A 92 -0.98 -1.78 -15.87
N GLN A 93 -0.95 -2.36 -17.06
CA GLN A 93 -1.09 -1.64 -18.33
C GLN A 93 -2.58 -1.44 -18.59
N LEU A 94 -3.12 -0.30 -18.16
CA LEU A 94 -4.56 -0.02 -18.24
C LEU A 94 -4.98 0.44 -19.63
N GLY A 95 -6.14 -0.01 -20.08
CA GLY A 95 -6.77 0.42 -21.33
C GLY A 95 -7.81 1.53 -21.15
N GLY A 96 -8.32 2.04 -22.27
CA GLY A 96 -9.38 3.06 -22.33
C GLY A 96 -9.02 4.35 -21.57
N ARG A 97 -10.03 5.06 -21.06
CA ARG A 97 -9.84 6.27 -20.25
C ARG A 97 -8.95 6.06 -19.03
N CYS A 98 -8.91 4.85 -18.44
CA CYS A 98 -8.02 4.57 -17.31
C CYS A 98 -6.54 4.48 -17.69
N GLY A 99 -6.22 4.17 -18.94
CA GLY A 99 -4.84 4.13 -19.46
C GLY A 99 -4.25 5.52 -19.72
N SER A 100 -5.06 6.43 -20.27
CA SER A 100 -4.67 7.82 -20.54
C SER A 100 -4.85 8.78 -19.36
N CYS A 101 -5.46 8.35 -18.25
CA CYS A 101 -5.73 9.23 -17.11
C CYS A 101 -4.49 9.59 -16.31
N GLU A 102 -4.34 10.88 -16.01
CA GLU A 102 -3.40 11.45 -15.07
C GLU A 102 -3.49 10.81 -13.67
N PHE A 103 -4.68 10.43 -13.23
CA PHE A 103 -4.92 9.76 -11.95
C PHE A 103 -4.67 8.24 -11.96
N SER A 104 -4.20 7.66 -13.06
CA SER A 104 -4.00 6.20 -13.24
C SER A 104 -3.21 5.56 -12.09
N LYS A 105 -2.12 6.17 -11.65
CA LYS A 105 -1.26 5.66 -10.57
C LYS A 105 -1.85 5.76 -9.16
N ILE A 106 -2.82 6.65 -8.91
CA ILE A 106 -3.44 6.81 -7.57
C ILE A 106 -4.83 6.18 -7.47
N CYS A 107 -5.55 6.14 -8.60
CA CYS A 107 -6.88 5.58 -8.79
C CYS A 107 -6.79 4.28 -9.58
N GLY A 108 -6.67 4.34 -10.91
CA GLY A 108 -6.61 3.19 -11.81
C GLY A 108 -7.90 2.36 -11.90
N GLY A 109 -9.02 2.83 -11.36
CA GLY A 109 -10.34 2.19 -11.53
C GLY A 109 -10.53 0.80 -10.89
N CYS A 110 -11.77 0.31 -10.89
CA CYS A 110 -12.13 -1.00 -10.36
C CYS A 110 -12.00 -2.07 -11.45
N ARG A 111 -10.93 -2.85 -11.35
CA ARG A 111 -10.60 -3.96 -12.26
C ARG A 111 -11.71 -5.01 -12.36
N CYS A 112 -12.49 -5.20 -11.28
CA CYS A 112 -13.66 -6.06 -11.28
C CYS A 112 -14.85 -5.51 -12.09
N ARG A 113 -15.06 -4.18 -12.11
CA ARG A 113 -16.11 -3.57 -12.95
C ARG A 113 -15.69 -3.55 -14.41
N ALA A 114 -14.41 -3.25 -14.69
CA ALA A 114 -13.82 -3.39 -16.02
C ALA A 114 -14.10 -4.80 -16.58
N TYR A 115 -13.76 -5.84 -15.82
CA TYR A 115 -14.02 -7.23 -16.22
C TYR A 115 -15.51 -7.54 -16.42
N ALA A 116 -16.37 -7.13 -15.49
CA ALA A 116 -17.81 -7.40 -15.55
C ALA A 116 -18.52 -6.74 -16.75
N THR A 117 -17.93 -5.68 -17.32
CA THR A 117 -18.52 -4.93 -18.43
C THR A 117 -17.83 -5.21 -19.78
N HIS A 118 -16.52 -5.44 -19.78
CA HIS A 118 -15.71 -5.57 -21.01
C HIS A 118 -15.11 -6.96 -21.21
N GLY A 119 -15.24 -7.88 -20.24
CA GLY A 119 -14.53 -9.17 -20.23
C GLY A 119 -13.03 -9.06 -19.93
N ASP A 120 -12.49 -7.84 -19.82
CA ASP A 120 -11.10 -7.53 -19.55
C ASP A 120 -10.96 -6.74 -18.24
N TYR A 121 -10.11 -7.24 -17.34
CA TYR A 121 -9.83 -6.60 -16.05
C TYR A 121 -8.77 -5.49 -16.14
N LEU A 122 -8.16 -5.23 -17.30
CA LEU A 122 -7.25 -4.12 -17.59
C LEU A 122 -7.94 -2.94 -18.31
N ALA A 123 -9.12 -3.15 -18.89
CA ALA A 123 -9.98 -2.11 -19.47
C ALA A 123 -10.36 -0.98 -18.48
N GLU A 124 -11.03 0.06 -18.96
CA GLU A 124 -11.44 1.17 -18.11
C GLU A 124 -12.54 0.79 -17.09
N ASP A 125 -12.72 1.65 -16.07
CA ASP A 125 -13.78 1.48 -15.07
C ASP A 125 -15.03 2.25 -15.51
N PRO A 126 -16.10 1.57 -15.99
CA PRO A 126 -17.27 2.22 -16.59
C PRO A 126 -18.09 3.03 -15.58
N ALA A 127 -17.88 2.85 -14.28
CA ALA A 127 -18.52 3.67 -13.24
C ALA A 127 -17.80 5.00 -13.00
N CYS A 128 -16.72 5.30 -13.72
CA CYS A 128 -16.01 6.56 -13.63
C CYS A 128 -16.59 7.58 -14.62
N ALA A 129 -17.12 8.70 -14.11
CA ALA A 129 -17.60 9.82 -14.91
C ALA A 129 -16.51 10.90 -15.17
N TYR A 130 -15.24 10.59 -14.90
CA TYR A 130 -14.12 11.50 -15.13
C TYR A 130 -13.53 11.30 -16.52
N GLU A 131 -13.33 12.39 -17.25
CA GLU A 131 -12.64 12.41 -18.54
C GLU A 131 -11.16 12.80 -18.36
N PRO A 132 -10.20 12.02 -18.89
CA PRO A 132 -8.77 12.33 -18.83
C PRO A 132 -8.42 13.72 -19.40
N GLY A 133 -7.40 14.34 -18.81
CA GLY A 133 -6.86 15.64 -19.23
C GLY A 133 -7.48 16.86 -18.54
N GLN A 134 -8.58 16.69 -17.77
CA GLN A 134 -9.20 17.78 -16.99
C GLN A 134 -8.32 18.24 -15.80
N HIS A 135 -7.23 17.55 -15.50
CA HIS A 135 -6.25 17.93 -14.47
C HIS A 135 -4.81 17.93 -15.04
N GLY A 136 -4.64 18.60 -16.19
CA GLY A 136 -3.32 18.84 -16.81
C GLY A 136 -2.74 17.68 -17.62
N GLY A 137 -3.32 16.47 -17.53
CA GLY A 137 -2.94 15.31 -18.34
C GLY A 137 -1.61 14.62 -17.98
N GLU A 138 -0.74 15.24 -17.18
CA GLU A 138 0.48 14.60 -16.68
C GLU A 138 0.18 13.58 -15.58
N VAL A 139 0.85 12.42 -15.60
CA VAL A 139 0.55 11.33 -14.66
C VAL A 139 0.98 11.66 -13.23
N ILE A 140 -0.02 11.80 -12.36
CA ILE A 140 0.12 12.14 -10.94
C ILE A 140 0.71 10.97 -10.16
N THR A 141 1.85 11.19 -9.55
CA THR A 141 2.45 10.34 -8.51
C THR A 141 2.25 10.94 -7.13
N LEU A 142 2.06 10.09 -6.12
CA LEU A 142 2.17 10.54 -4.72
C LEU A 142 3.66 10.56 -4.31
N PRO A 143 4.10 11.51 -3.47
CA PRO A 143 5.45 11.50 -2.91
C PRO A 143 5.74 10.22 -2.12
N GLU A 144 7.01 9.80 -2.02
CA GLU A 144 7.39 8.61 -1.25
C GLU A 144 7.00 8.72 0.24
N GLU A 145 6.88 9.93 0.77
CA GLU A 145 6.38 10.25 2.13
C GLU A 145 4.94 9.78 2.33
N GLN A 146 4.15 9.78 1.26
CA GLN A 146 2.76 9.37 1.24
C GLN A 146 2.58 7.92 0.78
N THR A 147 3.64 7.09 0.81
CA THR A 147 3.63 5.86 0.00
C THR A 147 4.17 4.65 0.77
N PHE A 148 3.27 3.84 1.35
CA PHE A 148 3.67 2.61 2.06
C PHE A 148 4.12 1.50 1.10
N GLY A 149 5.20 0.81 1.47
CA GLY A 149 5.67 -0.39 0.75
C GLY A 149 6.97 -0.22 -0.03
N PHE A 150 7.51 0.99 -0.13
CA PHE A 150 8.87 1.19 -0.65
C PHE A 150 9.93 0.74 0.35
N ASP A 151 11.11 0.37 -0.16
CA ASP A 151 12.29 0.16 0.65
C ASP A 151 12.74 1.48 1.31
N ALA A 152 13.51 1.37 2.39
CA ALA A 152 13.91 2.53 3.18
C ALA A 152 15.06 3.29 2.49
N THR A 153 14.74 4.39 1.82
CA THR A 153 15.72 5.39 1.39
C THR A 153 16.34 6.06 2.62
N PHE A 154 17.65 5.90 2.80
CA PHE A 154 18.40 6.51 3.90
C PHE A 154 18.96 7.87 3.48
N THR A 155 18.81 8.89 4.32
CA THR A 155 19.36 10.23 4.10
C THR A 155 20.41 10.63 5.15
N LEU A 156 20.55 9.84 6.21
CA LEU A 156 21.67 9.90 7.16
C LEU A 156 22.50 8.61 7.10
N VAL A 157 23.64 8.59 7.78
CA VAL A 157 24.47 7.36 7.89
C VAL A 157 23.84 6.42 8.91
N TRP A 158 23.56 5.17 8.53
CA TRP A 158 23.04 4.13 9.43
C TRP A 158 24.10 3.08 9.72
N SER A 159 24.36 2.79 11.00
CA SER A 159 25.26 1.68 11.36
C SER A 159 24.69 0.33 10.95
N ASP A 160 25.55 -0.67 10.72
CA ASP A 160 25.14 -2.00 10.26
C ASP A 160 24.16 -2.68 11.23
N ASP A 161 24.33 -2.48 12.53
CA ASP A 161 23.39 -2.95 13.56
C ASP A 161 22.03 -2.26 13.48
N ALA A 162 21.99 -0.96 13.19
CA ALA A 162 20.75 -0.20 13.02
C ALA A 162 20.01 -0.65 11.74
N GLN A 163 20.74 -0.83 10.63
CA GLN A 163 20.19 -1.40 9.40
C GLN A 163 19.67 -2.83 9.63
N THR A 164 20.40 -3.65 10.38
CA THR A 164 20.01 -5.02 10.72
C THR A 164 18.74 -5.05 11.59
N ARG A 165 18.62 -4.15 12.58
CA ARG A 165 17.37 -3.97 13.34
C ARG A 165 16.21 -3.53 12.44
N LEU A 166 16.44 -2.61 11.49
CA LEU A 166 15.39 -2.15 10.56
C LEU A 166 14.93 -3.27 9.60
N LYS A 167 15.85 -4.08 9.07
CA LYS A 167 15.55 -5.21 8.16
C LYS A 167 14.60 -6.25 8.80
N ARG A 168 14.62 -6.41 10.13
CA ARG A 168 13.70 -7.28 10.90
C ARG A 168 12.24 -6.79 10.91
N LEU A 169 11.99 -5.52 10.57
CA LEU A 169 10.62 -5.01 10.43
C LEU A 169 9.99 -5.49 9.10
N PRO A 170 8.65 -5.68 9.07
CA PRO A 170 7.93 -5.91 7.82
C PRO A 170 8.23 -4.80 6.80
N SER A 171 8.44 -5.15 5.52
CA SER A 171 8.87 -4.21 4.47
C SER A 171 8.04 -2.91 4.44
N PHE A 172 6.72 -3.03 4.50
CA PHE A 172 5.80 -1.88 4.50
C PHE A 172 5.99 -0.87 5.66
N ALA A 173 6.66 -1.26 6.75
CA ALA A 173 6.92 -0.41 7.90
C ALA A 173 8.34 0.20 7.89
N ARG A 174 9.28 -0.33 7.09
CA ARG A 174 10.70 0.07 7.11
C ARG A 174 10.89 1.55 6.78
N GLY A 175 10.32 2.02 5.67
CA GLY A 175 10.42 3.43 5.26
C GLY A 175 9.81 4.40 6.28
N MET A 176 8.66 4.06 6.87
CA MET A 176 8.03 4.86 7.93
C MET A 176 8.93 4.98 9.17
N VAL A 177 9.49 3.87 9.63
CA VAL A 177 10.38 3.86 10.80
C VAL A 177 11.70 4.58 10.50
N ALA A 178 12.30 4.38 9.32
CA ALA A 178 13.51 5.09 8.91
C ALA A 178 13.31 6.61 8.90
N LYS A 179 12.26 7.11 8.22
CA LYS A 179 11.93 8.55 8.19
C LYS A 179 11.63 9.11 9.58
N GLY A 180 11.02 8.34 10.48
CA GLY A 180 10.77 8.72 11.87
C GLY A 180 12.06 8.83 12.71
N VAL A 181 12.97 7.87 12.55
CA VAL A 181 14.26 7.84 13.25
C VAL A 181 15.19 8.95 12.74
N GLU A 182 15.28 9.19 11.43
CA GLU A 182 16.09 10.28 10.88
C GLU A 182 15.56 11.67 11.22
N ARG A 183 14.24 11.83 11.39
CA ARG A 183 13.65 13.08 11.88
C ARG A 183 14.08 13.35 13.32
N TYR A 184 13.97 12.35 14.19
CA TYR A 184 14.46 12.45 15.57
C TYR A 184 15.95 12.79 15.62
N ALA A 185 16.76 12.14 14.78
CA ALA A 185 18.19 12.40 14.73
C ALA A 185 18.50 13.86 14.37
N ARG A 186 17.87 14.40 13.32
CA ARG A 186 17.95 15.82 12.95
C ARG A 186 17.50 16.75 14.09
N GLU A 187 16.37 16.46 14.75
CA GLU A 187 15.88 17.23 15.91
C GLU A 187 16.87 17.26 17.08
N ASN A 188 17.77 16.28 17.19
CA ASN A 188 18.74 16.14 18.29
C ASN A 188 20.20 16.35 17.83
N GLY A 189 20.45 16.88 16.63
CA GLY A 189 21.80 17.13 16.10
C GLY A 189 22.63 15.88 15.79
N LEU A 190 22.00 14.71 15.68
CA LEU A 190 22.66 13.43 15.43
C LEU A 190 22.83 13.16 13.93
N SER A 191 24.07 12.92 13.49
CA SER A 191 24.42 12.64 12.10
C SER A 191 24.46 11.14 11.74
N VAL A 192 24.57 10.27 12.74
CA VAL A 192 24.66 8.80 12.60
C VAL A 192 23.51 8.13 13.36
N ILE A 193 22.80 7.23 12.68
CA ILE A 193 21.75 6.41 13.27
C ILE A 193 22.37 5.14 13.86
N THR A 194 22.37 5.06 15.18
CA THR A 194 22.79 3.87 15.94
C THR A 194 21.58 3.11 16.49
N PRO A 195 21.78 1.88 17.00
CA PRO A 195 20.70 1.10 17.62
C PRO A 195 20.06 1.79 18.83
N ASP A 196 20.78 2.69 19.50
CA ASP A 196 20.32 3.45 20.67
C ASP A 196 19.44 4.63 20.25
N VAL A 197 19.74 5.29 19.12
CA VAL A 197 18.85 6.30 18.53
C VAL A 197 17.50 5.67 18.16
N MET A 198 17.51 4.45 17.60
CA MET A 198 16.28 3.70 17.34
C MET A 198 15.51 3.37 18.62
N GLN A 199 16.20 3.11 19.74
CA GLN A 199 15.58 2.84 21.03
C GLN A 199 14.97 4.12 21.63
N ALA A 200 15.69 5.25 21.65
CA ALA A 200 15.19 6.53 22.14
C ALA A 200 13.94 7.01 21.36
N VAL A 201 13.92 6.81 20.05
CA VAL A 201 12.73 7.06 19.19
C VAL A 201 11.54 6.22 19.63
N ARG A 202 11.75 4.92 19.91
CA ARG A 202 10.70 4.02 20.40
C ARG A 202 10.20 4.45 21.77
N GLU A 203 11.08 4.79 22.70
CA GLU A 203 10.71 5.22 24.06
C GLU A 203 9.91 6.54 24.03
N ARG A 204 10.34 7.53 23.23
CA ARG A 204 9.58 8.78 22.99
C ARG A 204 8.21 8.51 22.37
N ALA A 205 8.07 7.50 21.51
CA ALA A 205 6.77 7.08 20.95
C ALA A 205 5.87 6.37 21.98
N GLU A 206 6.44 5.49 22.83
CA GLU A 206 5.69 4.83 23.91
C GLU A 206 5.18 5.86 24.93
N GLN A 207 6.00 6.85 25.30
CA GLN A 207 5.60 7.98 26.16
C GLN A 207 4.50 8.83 25.52
N ARG A 208 4.66 9.25 24.25
CA ARG A 208 3.73 10.17 23.58
C ARG A 208 2.34 9.57 23.32
N TYR A 209 2.25 8.27 23.06
CA TYR A 209 1.00 7.61 22.67
C TYR A 209 0.39 6.72 23.77
N GLY A 210 0.98 6.65 24.96
CA GLY A 210 0.47 5.88 26.11
C GLY A 210 0.34 4.38 25.87
N ARG A 211 0.85 3.88 24.74
CA ARG A 211 0.79 2.49 24.32
C ARG A 211 2.21 1.95 24.24
N ARG A 212 2.51 0.93 25.06
CA ARG A 212 3.68 0.08 24.85
C ARG A 212 3.62 -0.52 23.45
N PHE A 213 4.42 0.00 22.53
CA PHE A 213 4.71 -0.61 21.24
C PHE A 213 5.57 -1.84 21.48
N ASN A 214 4.92 -2.90 21.98
CA ASN A 214 5.58 -4.12 22.35
C ASN A 214 5.96 -4.91 21.10
N PHE A 215 7.08 -4.53 20.48
CA PHE A 215 7.62 -5.18 19.29
C PHE A 215 7.79 -6.71 19.46
N ARG A 216 7.87 -7.25 20.69
CA ARG A 216 7.80 -8.70 20.92
C ARG A 216 6.52 -9.36 20.36
N SER A 217 5.42 -8.64 20.15
CA SER A 217 4.22 -9.20 19.48
C SER A 217 4.41 -9.42 17.98
N PHE A 218 5.33 -8.70 17.32
CA PHE A 218 5.80 -8.98 15.96
C PHE A 218 6.94 -10.03 15.94
N PHE A 219 7.54 -10.33 17.09
CA PHE A 219 8.66 -11.27 17.24
C PHE A 219 8.30 -12.56 18.01
N ARG A 220 7.00 -12.89 18.17
CA ARG A 220 6.58 -14.21 18.63
C ARG A 220 6.62 -15.20 17.46
N GLY A 221 7.79 -15.81 17.29
CA GLY A 221 8.02 -16.85 16.27
C GLY A 221 9.27 -17.72 16.47
N GLN A 222 10.03 -17.53 17.55
CA GLN A 222 11.15 -18.40 17.92
C GLN A 222 11.24 -18.59 19.44
N SER A 223 10.76 -19.73 19.89
CA SER A 223 11.05 -20.34 21.19
C SER A 223 10.71 -21.83 21.04
N SER A 224 11.71 -22.69 21.27
CA SER A 224 11.86 -24.07 20.76
C SER A 224 11.98 -24.15 19.23
#